data_AF-A0A7Z9XFT7-F1
#
_entry.id   AF-A0A7Z9XFT7-F1
#
_cell.length_a   1.000
_cell.length_b   1.000
_cell.length_c   1.000
_cell.angle_alpha   90.00
_cell.angle_beta   90.00
_cell.angle_gamma   90.00
#
_symmetry.space_group_name_H-M   'P 1'
#
loop_
_entity.id
_entity.type
_entity.pdbx_description
1 polymer ?
#
loop_
_entity_poly.entity_id
_entity_poly.type
_entity_poly.pdbx_seq_one_letter_code
_entity_poly.pdbx_strand_id
1 'polypeptide(L)'
;MKWRTLFLTASVAAVTLVVSWGSQPVFAENIDPDDDDFQYAYGENAGWLNAEPGGDGGPGMEVEDTRLTGYIWAENVGWVSLSCENTSSCASVNYGVTNDGNGNLSGYAWAENVGWISFSCENTGNCGTSDYGVTIDPTTGVFSGKAWTENIGWMSFDFTDSTTFGVSTSWRVDS
;
A
#
# COMPACT_ATOMS: atom_id res chain seq x y z
N MET A 1 80.73 4.17 -17.94
CA MET A 1 80.06 4.02 -16.63
C MET A 1 79.63 5.38 -16.11
N LYS A 2 78.34 5.71 -16.24
CA LYS A 2 77.64 6.70 -15.40
C LYS A 2 76.14 6.42 -15.57
N TRP A 3 75.54 5.84 -14.54
CA TRP A 3 74.13 5.45 -14.49
C TRP A 3 73.31 6.70 -14.15
N ARG A 4 72.27 7.03 -14.92
CA ARG A 4 71.29 8.07 -14.56
C ARG A 4 70.04 7.36 -14.06
N THR A 5 69.71 7.62 -12.80
CA THR A 5 68.53 7.10 -12.09
C THR A 5 67.25 7.59 -12.75
N LEU A 6 66.34 6.66 -13.08
CA LEU A 6 64.97 6.97 -13.51
C LEU A 6 64.14 7.42 -12.30
N PHE A 7 63.35 8.49 -12.47
CA PHE A 7 62.21 8.78 -11.61
C PHE A 7 60.95 8.32 -12.36
N LEU A 8 60.29 7.26 -11.87
CA LEU A 8 58.92 6.92 -12.26
C LEU A 8 57.98 7.71 -11.36
N THR A 9 57.28 8.68 -11.93
CA THR A 9 56.11 9.29 -11.28
C THR A 9 54.92 8.38 -11.52
N ALA A 10 54.42 7.71 -10.48
CA ALA A 10 53.17 6.98 -10.54
C ALA A 10 52.00 7.98 -10.44
N SER A 11 51.29 8.18 -11.55
CA SER A 11 50.05 8.96 -11.59
C SER A 11 48.89 8.05 -11.17
N VAL A 12 48.29 8.29 -10.00
CA VAL A 12 47.04 7.64 -9.61
C VAL A 12 45.89 8.38 -10.28
N ALA A 13 45.24 7.75 -11.25
CA ALA A 13 43.99 8.27 -11.82
C ALA A 13 42.85 7.95 -10.84
N ALA A 14 42.25 8.99 -10.25
CA ALA A 14 41.03 8.83 -9.47
C ALA A 14 39.85 8.59 -10.41
N VAL A 15 39.27 7.38 -10.38
CA VAL A 15 38.01 7.07 -11.05
C VAL A 15 36.87 7.49 -10.12
N THR A 16 36.17 8.57 -10.47
CA THR A 16 34.93 8.95 -9.79
C THR A 16 33.79 8.08 -10.33
N LEU A 17 33.28 7.17 -9.49
CA LEU A 17 32.06 6.42 -9.76
C LEU A 17 30.88 7.39 -9.61
N VAL A 18 30.31 7.85 -10.72
CA VAL A 18 29.05 8.60 -10.70
C VAL A 18 27.93 7.58 -10.51
N VAL A 19 27.44 7.43 -9.27
CA VAL A 19 26.19 6.72 -9.01
C VAL A 19 25.07 7.64 -9.47
N SER A 20 24.57 7.43 -10.69
CA SER A 20 23.33 8.03 -11.14
C SER A 20 22.19 7.32 -10.42
N TRP A 21 21.72 7.91 -9.33
CA TRP A 21 20.40 7.59 -8.78
C TRP A 21 19.41 8.01 -9.85
N GLY A 22 18.89 7.04 -10.61
CA GLY A 22 17.73 7.30 -11.46
C GLY A 22 16.62 7.72 -10.52
N SER A 23 16.12 8.95 -10.67
CA SER A 23 14.87 9.39 -10.06
C SER A 23 13.81 8.37 -10.46
N GLN A 24 13.45 7.49 -9.53
CA GLN A 24 12.32 6.62 -9.73
C GLN A 24 11.10 7.53 -9.91
N PRO A 25 10.15 7.17 -10.79
CA PRO A 25 8.88 7.87 -10.81
C PRO A 25 8.30 7.77 -9.40
N VAL A 26 8.21 8.90 -8.72
CA VAL A 26 7.39 9.04 -7.53
C VAL A 26 5.99 9.20 -8.09
N PHE A 27 5.19 8.14 -8.03
CA PHE A 27 3.76 8.32 -8.22
C PHE A 27 3.31 9.26 -7.11
N ALA A 28 2.49 10.27 -7.45
CA ALA A 28 1.89 11.08 -6.41
C ALA A 28 1.00 10.13 -5.61
N GLU A 29 1.37 9.89 -4.36
CA GLU A 29 0.53 9.08 -3.50
C GLU A 29 -0.81 9.76 -3.29
N ASN A 30 -1.84 8.95 -3.10
CA ASN A 30 -3.20 9.45 -3.12
C ASN A 30 -4.01 9.16 -1.87
N ILE A 31 -3.38 8.84 -0.74
CA ILE A 31 -4.05 8.72 0.58
C ILE A 31 -3.87 10.01 1.38
N ASP A 32 -4.85 10.34 2.23
CA ASP A 32 -4.89 11.56 3.05
C ASP A 32 -4.51 12.85 2.28
N PRO A 33 -5.20 13.17 1.18
CA PRO A 33 -4.82 14.29 0.32
C PRO A 33 -5.03 15.67 0.96
N ASP A 34 -5.72 15.74 2.10
CA ASP A 34 -6.02 16.98 2.82
C ASP A 34 -5.12 17.16 4.08
N ASP A 35 -4.18 16.23 4.34
CA ASP A 35 -3.31 16.19 5.52
C ASP A 35 -4.09 16.30 6.84
N ASP A 36 -5.21 15.57 6.97
CA ASP A 36 -6.14 15.66 8.10
C ASP A 36 -6.18 14.41 8.99
N ASP A 37 -5.16 13.55 8.87
CA ASP A 37 -5.00 12.26 9.54
C ASP A 37 -6.07 11.23 9.12
N PHE A 38 -6.74 11.41 7.98
CA PHE A 38 -7.64 10.40 7.39
C PHE A 38 -6.84 9.35 6.62
N GLN A 39 -5.92 8.71 7.33
CA GLN A 39 -5.09 7.59 6.89
C GLN A 39 -5.30 6.33 7.75
N TYR A 40 -6.16 6.38 8.77
CA TYR A 40 -6.29 5.33 9.77
C TYR A 40 -7.59 4.54 9.68
N ALA A 41 -7.46 3.22 9.69
CA ALA A 41 -8.54 2.25 9.90
C ALA A 41 -8.32 1.49 11.22
N TYR A 42 -9.31 0.72 11.67
CA TYR A 42 -9.22 0.01 12.96
C TYR A 42 -9.77 -1.41 12.91
N GLY A 43 -9.06 -2.37 13.50
CA GLY A 43 -9.58 -3.70 13.76
C GLY A 43 -9.41 -4.09 15.23
N GLU A 44 -10.44 -4.71 15.83
CA GLU A 44 -10.45 -5.06 17.26
C GLU A 44 -9.23 -5.90 17.67
N ASN A 45 -8.81 -6.84 16.81
CA ASN A 45 -7.62 -7.65 17.04
C ASN A 45 -6.41 -7.20 16.19
N ALA A 46 -6.61 -6.34 15.19
CA ALA A 46 -5.56 -5.83 14.31
C ALA A 46 -4.84 -4.59 14.87
N GLY A 47 -5.51 -3.87 15.78
CA GLY A 47 -5.09 -2.56 16.26
C GLY A 47 -5.37 -1.47 15.22
N TRP A 48 -4.64 -0.37 15.31
CA TRP A 48 -4.65 0.66 14.29
C TRP A 48 -4.00 0.16 13.00
N LEU A 49 -4.66 0.48 11.88
CA LEU A 49 -4.14 0.30 10.53
C LEU A 49 -3.80 1.70 9.99
N ASN A 50 -2.58 1.90 9.52
CA ASN A 50 -2.14 3.10 8.84
C ASN A 50 -1.98 2.79 7.35
N ALA A 51 -2.79 3.43 6.51
CA ALA A 51 -2.75 3.33 5.05
C ALA A 51 -1.61 4.14 4.42
N GLU A 52 -0.99 5.05 5.18
CA GLU A 52 0.12 5.90 4.76
C GLU A 52 1.28 5.82 5.80
N PRO A 53 1.86 4.63 6.06
CA PRO A 53 2.81 4.40 7.15
C PRO A 53 4.20 5.04 6.97
N GLY A 54 4.45 5.68 5.82
CA GLY A 54 5.71 6.33 5.48
C GLY A 54 5.61 7.85 5.29
N GLY A 55 4.40 8.42 5.36
CA GLY A 55 4.15 9.76 4.84
C GLY A 55 4.28 9.85 3.31
N ASP A 56 4.08 11.06 2.80
CA ASP A 56 4.41 11.51 1.43
C ASP A 56 5.61 10.78 0.77
N GLY A 57 5.31 10.02 -0.29
CA GLY A 57 6.28 9.28 -1.09
C GLY A 57 6.73 7.96 -0.46
N GLY A 58 5.97 7.49 0.54
CA GLY A 58 6.19 6.25 1.25
C GLY A 58 5.69 5.02 0.47
N PRO A 59 5.75 3.83 1.09
CA PRO A 59 5.22 2.61 0.50
C PRO A 59 3.71 2.45 0.76
N GLY A 60 2.98 3.55 1.02
CA GLY A 60 1.58 3.52 1.44
C GLY A 60 0.64 2.92 0.41
N MET A 61 -0.63 2.78 0.80
CA MET A 61 -1.69 2.37 -0.11
C MET A 61 -1.78 3.35 -1.27
N GLU A 62 -2.00 2.82 -2.47
CA GLU A 62 -2.26 3.60 -3.68
C GLU A 62 -3.55 3.10 -4.33
N VAL A 63 -4.48 4.02 -4.61
CA VAL A 63 -5.76 3.70 -5.25
C VAL A 63 -5.73 4.04 -6.74
N GLU A 64 -5.84 3.05 -7.60
CA GLU A 64 -6.01 3.24 -9.04
C GLU A 64 -7.45 2.87 -9.47
N ASP A 65 -7.82 3.18 -10.71
CA ASP A 65 -9.16 2.88 -11.26
C ASP A 65 -9.52 1.41 -11.22
N THR A 66 -8.51 0.54 -11.31
CA THR A 66 -8.73 -0.91 -11.46
C THR A 66 -8.17 -1.73 -10.30
N ARG A 67 -7.37 -1.13 -9.42
CA ARG A 67 -6.64 -1.86 -8.39
C ARG A 67 -6.09 -0.97 -7.30
N LEU A 68 -5.72 -1.59 -6.18
CA LEU A 68 -4.90 -0.97 -5.16
C LEU A 68 -3.49 -1.59 -5.17
N THR A 69 -2.48 -0.77 -4.94
CA THR A 69 -1.08 -1.22 -4.75
C THR A 69 -0.52 -0.65 -3.44
N GLY A 70 0.75 -0.95 -3.14
CA GLY A 70 1.39 -0.48 -1.92
C GLY A 70 0.94 -1.21 -0.65
N TYR A 71 1.18 -0.62 0.51
CA TYR A 71 1.09 -1.30 1.79
C TYR A 71 0.27 -0.56 2.84
N ILE A 72 -0.37 -1.34 3.72
CA ILE A 72 -0.92 -0.86 4.99
C ILE A 72 -0.04 -1.41 6.11
N TRP A 73 0.26 -0.61 7.12
CA TRP A 73 0.84 -1.09 8.37
C TRP A 73 -0.26 -1.29 9.40
N ALA A 74 -0.37 -2.46 10.05
CA ALA A 74 -1.22 -2.59 11.23
C ALA A 74 -0.45 -3.05 12.46
N GLU A 75 -0.76 -2.49 13.63
CA GLU A 75 -0.01 -2.69 14.87
C GLU A 75 0.19 -4.16 15.25
N ASN A 76 -0.87 -4.98 15.12
CA ASN A 76 -0.83 -6.40 15.52
C ASN A 76 -0.74 -7.37 14.34
N VAL A 77 -0.67 -6.86 13.11
CA VAL A 77 -0.59 -7.66 11.87
C VAL A 77 0.76 -7.49 11.18
N GLY A 78 1.39 -6.32 11.31
CA GLY A 78 2.53 -5.89 10.53
C GLY A 78 2.13 -5.39 9.15
N TRP A 79 3.03 -5.56 8.18
CA TRP A 79 2.82 -5.13 6.80
C TRP A 79 1.76 -5.98 6.09
N VAL A 80 0.79 -5.29 5.52
CA VAL A 80 -0.23 -5.82 4.61
C VAL A 80 0.11 -5.35 3.21
N SER A 81 0.42 -6.29 2.32
CA SER A 81 0.63 -6.03 0.89
C SER A 81 -0.71 -6.09 0.15
N LEU A 82 -1.06 -5.01 -0.56
CA LEU A 82 -2.33 -4.91 -1.30
C LEU A 82 -2.28 -5.56 -2.69
N SER A 83 -1.08 -5.84 -3.22
CA SER A 83 -0.91 -6.46 -4.54
C SER A 83 0.34 -7.35 -4.59
N CYS A 84 0.29 -8.42 -5.38
CA CYS A 84 1.45 -9.25 -5.70
C CYS A 84 2.57 -8.48 -6.41
N GLU A 85 2.26 -7.32 -6.99
CA GLU A 85 3.22 -6.46 -7.69
C GLU A 85 4.23 -5.84 -6.72
N ASN A 86 3.77 -5.52 -5.50
CA ASN A 86 4.60 -4.95 -4.46
C ASN A 86 5.83 -5.80 -4.11
N THR A 87 5.70 -7.11 -4.25
CA THR A 87 6.77 -8.08 -3.97
C THR A 87 7.24 -8.82 -5.22
N SER A 88 6.81 -8.38 -6.42
CA SER A 88 7.12 -9.03 -7.70
C SER A 88 6.78 -10.54 -7.70
N SER A 89 5.72 -10.93 -6.99
CA SER A 89 5.35 -12.32 -6.74
C SER A 89 4.20 -12.82 -7.61
N CYS A 90 3.63 -12.00 -8.50
CA CYS A 90 2.44 -12.32 -9.30
C CYS A 90 2.56 -13.59 -10.15
N ALA A 91 3.77 -13.95 -10.59
CA ALA A 91 4.01 -15.18 -11.34
C ALA A 91 3.90 -16.46 -10.48
N SER A 92 4.09 -16.35 -9.16
CA SER A 92 4.02 -17.46 -8.20
C SER A 92 2.71 -17.46 -7.42
N VAL A 93 2.27 -16.27 -6.98
CA VAL A 93 1.03 -16.08 -6.24
C VAL A 93 0.38 -14.81 -6.77
N ASN A 94 -0.67 -14.99 -7.57
CA ASN A 94 -1.44 -13.88 -8.11
C ASN A 94 -2.51 -13.45 -7.10
N TYR A 95 -2.33 -12.29 -6.48
CA TYR A 95 -3.28 -11.68 -5.56
C TYR A 95 -3.28 -10.16 -5.72
N GLY A 96 -4.37 -9.55 -5.30
CA GLY A 96 -4.48 -8.10 -5.23
C GLY A 96 -5.87 -7.66 -4.85
N VAL A 97 -5.95 -6.45 -4.31
CA VAL A 97 -7.21 -5.73 -4.13
C VAL A 97 -7.53 -4.98 -5.42
N THR A 98 -8.75 -5.17 -5.92
CA THR A 98 -9.23 -4.56 -7.16
C THR A 98 -10.25 -3.47 -6.86
N ASN A 99 -10.29 -2.45 -7.71
CA ASN A 99 -11.33 -1.44 -7.75
C ASN A 99 -12.13 -1.66 -9.04
N ASP A 100 -13.45 -1.65 -8.98
CA ASP A 100 -14.30 -1.83 -10.17
C ASP A 100 -14.46 -0.54 -11.02
N GLY A 101 -13.76 0.53 -10.65
CA GLY A 101 -13.88 1.87 -11.24
C GLY A 101 -15.04 2.67 -10.67
N ASN A 102 -15.85 2.08 -9.79
CA ASN A 102 -16.95 2.73 -9.07
C ASN A 102 -16.70 2.78 -7.56
N GLY A 103 -15.52 2.36 -7.11
CA GLY A 103 -15.11 2.39 -5.72
C GLY A 103 -15.54 1.14 -4.95
N ASN A 104 -16.06 0.09 -5.61
CA ASN A 104 -16.31 -1.17 -4.92
C ASN A 104 -15.03 -2.00 -4.94
N LEU A 105 -14.49 -2.30 -3.75
CA LEU A 105 -13.26 -3.06 -3.63
C LEU A 105 -13.55 -4.55 -3.49
N SER A 106 -12.72 -5.37 -4.14
CA SER A 106 -12.76 -6.83 -4.02
C SER A 106 -11.37 -7.44 -4.11
N GLY A 107 -11.24 -8.76 -4.02
CA GLY A 107 -9.97 -9.45 -4.02
C GLY A 107 -9.31 -9.53 -2.64
N TYR A 108 -8.06 -10.00 -2.63
CA TYR A 108 -7.34 -10.34 -1.41
C TYR A 108 -6.04 -9.56 -1.28
N ALA A 109 -5.79 -9.05 -0.08
CA ALA A 109 -4.48 -8.62 0.38
C ALA A 109 -3.78 -9.73 1.17
N TRP A 110 -2.46 -9.60 1.37
CA TRP A 110 -1.65 -10.58 2.09
C TRP A 110 -0.84 -9.93 3.19
N ALA A 111 -0.83 -10.53 4.38
CA ALA A 111 0.07 -10.18 5.45
C ALA A 111 0.75 -11.43 6.01
N GLU A 112 2.06 -11.37 6.21
CA GLU A 112 2.87 -12.54 6.59
C GLU A 112 2.44 -13.17 7.92
N ASN A 113 1.95 -12.35 8.86
CA ASN A 113 1.60 -12.82 10.20
C ASN A 113 0.16 -13.33 10.34
N VAL A 114 -0.74 -12.96 9.42
CA VAL A 114 -2.19 -13.25 9.56
C VAL A 114 -2.80 -13.87 8.31
N GLY A 115 -2.04 -13.95 7.23
CA GLY A 115 -2.44 -14.56 5.97
C GLY A 115 -3.32 -13.65 5.11
N TRP A 116 -4.29 -14.26 4.44
CA TRP A 116 -5.18 -13.61 3.51
C TRP A 116 -6.18 -12.68 4.21
N ILE A 117 -6.39 -11.52 3.61
CA ILE A 117 -7.36 -10.52 4.04
C ILE A 117 -8.31 -10.29 2.87
N SER A 118 -9.58 -10.60 3.06
CA SER A 118 -10.64 -10.45 2.06
C SER A 118 -11.25 -9.05 2.12
N PHE A 119 -11.28 -8.34 1.00
CA PHE A 119 -11.88 -7.01 0.90
C PHE A 119 -13.37 -7.03 0.53
N SER A 120 -13.94 -8.21 0.23
CA SER A 120 -15.36 -8.38 -0.10
C SER A 120 -15.87 -9.78 0.22
N CYS A 121 -17.14 -9.88 0.62
CA CYS A 121 -17.83 -11.15 0.78
C CYS A 121 -17.90 -11.96 -0.51
N GLU A 122 -17.83 -11.30 -1.67
CA GLU A 122 -17.88 -11.93 -3.00
C GLU A 122 -16.70 -12.89 -3.18
N ASN A 123 -15.54 -12.54 -2.62
CA ASN A 123 -14.34 -13.35 -2.65
C ASN A 123 -14.51 -14.75 -2.04
N THR A 124 -15.44 -14.88 -1.09
CA THR A 124 -15.73 -16.12 -0.37
C THR A 124 -17.10 -16.71 -0.74
N GLY A 125 -17.85 -16.04 -1.62
CA GLY A 125 -19.22 -16.43 -1.99
C GLY A 125 -20.23 -16.36 -0.84
N ASN A 126 -19.92 -15.64 0.24
CA ASN A 126 -20.68 -15.68 1.50
C ASN A 126 -21.55 -14.44 1.74
N CYS A 127 -21.76 -13.58 0.73
CA CYS A 127 -22.58 -12.36 0.87
C CYS A 127 -24.01 -12.63 1.35
N GLY A 128 -24.58 -13.80 1.07
CA GLY A 128 -25.90 -14.19 1.58
C GLY A 128 -25.96 -14.46 3.10
N THR A 129 -24.81 -14.65 3.75
CA THR A 129 -24.68 -14.93 5.18
C THR A 129 -24.03 -13.76 5.92
N SER A 130 -22.99 -13.16 5.33
CA SER A 130 -22.30 -11.99 5.85
C SER A 130 -22.02 -11.05 4.70
N ASP A 131 -22.82 -10.00 4.61
CA ASP A 131 -22.65 -8.93 3.64
C ASP A 131 -21.58 -7.96 4.15
N TYR A 132 -20.39 -8.02 3.56
CA TYR A 132 -19.26 -7.17 3.90
C TYR A 132 -18.47 -6.81 2.65
N GLY A 133 -17.86 -5.65 2.68
CA GLY A 133 -16.89 -5.21 1.69
C GLY A 133 -16.34 -3.85 2.06
N VAL A 134 -15.21 -3.49 1.48
CA VAL A 134 -14.67 -2.14 1.56
C VAL A 134 -15.07 -1.39 0.30
N THR A 135 -15.52 -0.15 0.46
CA THR A 135 -15.85 0.73 -0.65
C THR A 135 -15.18 2.08 -0.49
N ILE A 136 -15.05 2.81 -1.58
CA ILE A 136 -14.58 4.19 -1.65
C ILE A 136 -15.72 5.00 -2.26
N ASP A 137 -16.16 6.06 -1.58
CA ASP A 137 -17.09 7.01 -2.18
C ASP A 137 -16.39 7.68 -3.39
N PRO A 138 -16.88 7.48 -4.63
CA PRO A 138 -16.19 7.97 -5.82
C PRO A 138 -16.23 9.51 -5.96
N THR A 139 -17.03 10.19 -5.15
CA THR A 139 -17.15 11.66 -5.11
C THR A 139 -16.25 12.26 -4.04
N THR A 140 -16.21 11.64 -2.86
CA THR A 140 -15.49 12.19 -1.70
C THR A 140 -14.14 11.52 -1.43
N GLY A 141 -13.90 10.32 -1.98
CA GLY A 141 -12.70 9.52 -1.73
C GLY A 141 -12.69 8.84 -0.35
N VAL A 142 -13.75 8.96 0.44
CA VAL A 142 -13.80 8.38 1.79
C VAL A 142 -14.06 6.88 1.70
N PHE A 143 -13.25 6.10 2.42
CA PHE A 143 -13.44 4.67 2.53
C PHE A 143 -14.57 4.34 3.53
N SER A 144 -15.24 3.22 3.30
CA SER A 144 -16.21 2.66 4.23
C SER A 144 -16.24 1.14 4.16
N GLY A 145 -16.93 0.51 5.10
CA GLY A 145 -17.12 -0.91 5.20
C GLY A 145 -15.97 -1.64 5.90
N LYS A 146 -15.88 -2.95 5.64
CA LYS A 146 -15.03 -3.85 6.42
C LYS A 146 -14.33 -4.89 5.55
N ALA A 147 -13.07 -5.13 5.85
CA ALA A 147 -12.32 -6.29 5.38
C ALA A 147 -12.28 -7.37 6.47
N TRP A 148 -12.02 -8.62 6.06
CA TRP A 148 -12.05 -9.77 6.95
C TRP A 148 -10.83 -10.66 6.79
N THR A 149 -10.34 -11.18 7.91
CA THR A 149 -9.31 -12.22 7.95
C THR A 149 -9.70 -13.32 8.94
N GLU A 150 -9.39 -14.57 8.60
CA GLU A 150 -9.64 -15.74 9.46
C GLU A 150 -8.93 -15.66 10.81
N ASN A 151 -7.76 -15.01 10.85
CA ASN A 151 -6.88 -15.08 12.02
C ASN A 151 -7.08 -13.92 13.00
N ILE A 152 -7.61 -12.79 12.54
CA ILE A 152 -7.74 -11.54 13.33
C ILE A 152 -9.15 -10.92 13.22
N GLY A 153 -10.05 -11.48 12.42
CA GLY A 153 -11.42 -11.00 12.29
C GLY A 153 -11.54 -9.73 11.44
N TRP A 154 -12.32 -8.77 11.94
CA TRP A 154 -12.75 -7.60 11.16
C TRP A 154 -11.76 -6.43 11.24
N MET A 155 -11.51 -5.82 10.09
CA MET A 155 -10.81 -4.54 9.93
C MET A 155 -11.81 -3.54 9.34
N SER A 156 -12.07 -2.46 10.07
CA SER A 156 -13.09 -1.47 9.77
C SER A 156 -12.47 -0.23 9.14
N PHE A 157 -12.95 0.10 7.95
CA PHE A 157 -12.68 1.36 7.23
C PHE A 157 -13.82 2.36 7.40
N ASP A 158 -14.93 1.96 8.05
CA ASP A 158 -16.03 2.86 8.38
C ASP A 158 -15.57 4.05 9.21
N PHE A 159 -15.54 5.23 8.59
CA PHE A 159 -15.63 6.49 9.29
C PHE A 159 -17.04 6.62 9.88
N THR A 160 -17.16 6.75 11.20
CA THR A 160 -18.42 7.18 11.81
C THR A 160 -18.19 8.50 12.51
N ASP A 161 -19.16 9.42 12.50
CA ASP A 161 -19.08 10.71 13.21
C ASP A 161 -18.80 10.56 14.73
N SER A 162 -18.87 9.33 15.26
CA SER A 162 -18.58 8.96 16.65
C SER A 162 -17.16 8.43 16.89
N THR A 163 -16.39 8.14 15.83
CA THR A 163 -15.03 7.61 15.89
C THR A 163 -14.14 8.46 14.99
N THR A 164 -13.28 9.28 15.58
CA THR A 164 -12.32 10.17 14.89
C THR A 164 -11.19 9.38 14.21
N PHE A 165 -11.50 8.54 13.24
CA PHE A 165 -10.55 7.90 12.33
C PHE A 165 -11.26 7.53 11.03
N GLY A 166 -10.54 7.62 9.92
CA GLY A 166 -11.01 7.22 8.60
C GLY A 166 -9.84 7.10 7.63
N VAL A 167 -10.11 6.52 6.46
CA VAL A 167 -9.17 6.54 5.33
C VAL A 167 -9.83 7.34 4.21
N SER A 168 -9.10 8.27 3.61
CA SER A 168 -9.52 9.01 2.43
C SER A 168 -8.47 8.91 1.34
N THR A 169 -8.91 8.99 0.09
CA THR A 169 -8.03 9.06 -1.09
C THR A 169 -8.36 10.27 -1.96
N SER A 170 -7.42 10.73 -2.80
CA SER A 170 -7.71 11.66 -3.90
C SER A 170 -8.23 10.98 -5.16
N TRP A 171 -8.27 9.64 -5.22
CA TRP A 171 -8.89 8.91 -6.33
C TRP A 171 -10.36 9.26 -6.48
N ARG A 172 -10.79 9.53 -7.71
CA ARG A 172 -12.17 9.82 -8.08
C ARG A 172 -12.49 9.04 -9.36
N VAL A 173 -13.77 8.76 -9.58
CA VAL A 173 -14.18 8.22 -10.88
C VAL A 173 -13.92 9.27 -11.96
N ASP A 174 -13.13 8.92 -12.97
CA ASP A 174 -12.96 9.76 -14.16
C ASP A 174 -14.33 9.90 -14.86
N SER A 175 -14.83 11.14 -14.94
CA SER A 175 -16.13 11.48 -15.56
C SER A 175 -16.13 11.36 -17.08
#